data_AF-M5AHZ7-F1
#
_entry.id   AF-M5AHZ7-F1
#
_cell.length_a   1.000
_cell.length_b   1.000
_cell.length_c   1.000
_cell.angle_alpha   90.00
_cell.angle_beta   90.00
_cell.angle_gamma   90.00
#
_symmetry.space_group_name_H-M   'P 1'
#
loop_
_entity.id
_entity.type
_entity.pdbx_description
1 polymer ?
#
loop_
_entity_poly.entity_id
_entity_poly.type
_entity_poly.pdbx_seq_one_letter_code
_entity_poly.pdbx_strand_id
1 'polypeptide(L)'
;MKALALQIDEQQLQAIRERMDEANQRAHFVIFQSVERESGKVLRLITDIDSFRAIQEQHQDDSDMVIIQDIVPITDTLARWAVAENMAAQQGDNAEVLADLERYTNEVLKENHQTVNPPESTDD
;
A
#
# COMPACT_ATOMS: atom_id res chain seq x y z
N MET A 1 -10.44 14.67 13.74
CA MET A 1 -9.84 15.49 12.67
C MET A 1 -10.14 14.77 11.37
N LYS A 2 -10.65 15.48 10.35
CA LYS A 2 -11.02 14.86 9.07
C LYS A 2 -9.74 14.61 8.28
N ALA A 3 -9.46 13.35 7.96
CA ALA A 3 -8.39 12.97 7.05
C ALA A 3 -8.50 13.77 5.74
N LEU A 4 -7.38 14.35 5.30
CA LEU A 4 -7.35 15.17 4.09
C LEU A 4 -7.54 14.31 2.82
N ALA A 5 -7.22 13.01 2.86
CA ALA A 5 -7.24 12.14 1.68
C ALA A 5 -8.62 11.82 1.07
N LEU A 6 -9.75 12.16 1.70
CA LEU A 6 -11.05 11.87 1.09
C LEU A 6 -12.04 13.04 1.25
N GLN A 7 -11.84 14.11 0.49
CA GLN A 7 -12.96 14.80 -0.15
C GLN A 7 -13.31 14.18 -1.52
N ILE A 8 -12.92 12.92 -1.74
CA ILE A 8 -13.31 12.15 -2.91
C ILE A 8 -14.72 11.64 -2.65
N ASP A 9 -15.67 12.06 -3.48
CA ASP A 9 -17.04 11.56 -3.39
C ASP A 9 -17.15 10.11 -3.89
N GLU A 10 -18.28 9.45 -3.58
CA GLU A 10 -18.48 8.05 -3.95
C GLU A 10 -18.41 7.81 -5.47
N GLN A 11 -18.72 8.81 -6.31
CA GLN A 11 -18.65 8.67 -7.77
C GLN A 11 -17.20 8.66 -8.25
N GLN A 12 -16.35 9.51 -7.68
CA GLN A 12 -14.92 9.52 -7.99
C GLN A 12 -14.24 8.22 -7.51
N LEU A 13 -14.60 7.73 -6.32
CA LEU A 13 -14.10 6.46 -5.82
C LEU A 13 -14.53 5.28 -6.71
N GLN A 14 -15.78 5.28 -7.16
CA GLN A 14 -16.30 4.29 -8.11
C GLN A 14 -15.52 4.30 -9.43
N ALA A 15 -15.24 5.48 -10.00
CA ALA A 15 -14.47 5.59 -11.24
C ALA A 15 -13.02 5.09 -11.09
N ILE A 16 -12.42 5.30 -9.91
CA ILE A 16 -11.09 4.78 -9.58
C ILE A 16 -11.15 3.26 -9.47
N ARG A 17 -12.17 2.71 -8.80
CA ARG A 17 -12.36 1.26 -8.70
C ARG A 17 -12.51 0.61 -10.06
N GLU A 18 -13.32 1.18 -10.96
CA GLU A 18 -13.51 0.64 -12.31
C GLU A 18 -12.21 0.62 -13.11
N ARG A 19 -11.40 1.69 -13.02
CA ARG A 19 -10.05 1.70 -13.64
C ARG A 19 -9.11 0.69 -13.01
N MET A 20 -9.18 0.52 -11.68
CA MET A 20 -8.37 -0.45 -10.96
C MET A 20 -8.81 -1.88 -11.25
N ASP A 21 -10.10 -2.16 -11.44
CA ASP A 21 -10.60 -3.47 -11.83
C ASP A 21 -10.11 -3.85 -13.24
N GLU A 22 -10.14 -2.91 -14.18
CA GLU A 22 -9.56 -3.10 -15.52
C GLU A 22 -8.04 -3.30 -15.47
N ALA A 23 -7.36 -2.53 -14.62
CA ALA A 23 -5.92 -2.66 -14.41
C ALA A 23 -5.56 -3.97 -13.68
N ASN A 24 -6.34 -4.42 -12.70
CA ASN A 24 -6.07 -5.60 -11.88
C ASN A 24 -6.16 -6.90 -12.68
N GLN A 25 -6.95 -6.93 -13.76
CA GLN A 25 -6.89 -8.04 -14.73
C GLN A 25 -5.50 -8.24 -15.35
N ARG A 26 -4.61 -7.24 -15.24
CA ARG A 26 -3.25 -7.25 -15.78
C ARG A 26 -2.16 -7.09 -14.72
N ALA A 27 -2.39 -6.23 -13.72
CA ALA A 27 -1.38 -5.76 -12.78
C ALA A 27 -1.23 -6.67 -11.54
N HIS A 28 -2.28 -7.39 -11.13
CA HIS A 28 -2.28 -8.27 -9.94
C HIS A 28 -1.69 -7.61 -8.68
N PHE A 29 -2.54 -6.95 -7.89
CA PHE A 29 -2.09 -6.39 -6.61
C PHE A 29 -1.70 -7.49 -5.63
N VAL A 30 -0.59 -7.27 -4.92
CA VAL A 30 -0.02 -8.21 -3.96
C VAL A 30 0.32 -7.50 -2.65
N ILE A 31 0.26 -8.25 -1.57
CA ILE A 31 0.89 -7.91 -0.30
C ILE A 31 2.23 -8.66 -0.27
N PHE A 32 3.31 -7.92 -0.06
CA PHE A 32 4.62 -8.51 0.17
C PHE A 32 5.18 -8.09 1.52
N GLN A 33 5.98 -8.98 2.10
CA GLN A 33 6.74 -8.72 3.30
C GLN A 33 8.17 -8.40 2.90
N SER A 34 8.71 -7.32 3.46
CA SER A 34 10.14 -7.00 3.44
C SER A 34 10.70 -7.23 4.85
N VAL A 35 11.79 -7.97 4.94
CA VAL A 35 12.56 -8.16 6.17
C VAL A 35 13.94 -7.54 5.96
N GLU A 36 14.22 -6.44 6.64
CA GLU A 36 15.54 -5.79 6.58
C GLU A 36 16.59 -6.71 7.21
N ARG A 37 17.68 -7.00 6.49
CA ARG A 37 18.67 -7.98 6.95
C ARG A 37 19.48 -7.52 8.16
N GLU A 38 19.71 -6.21 8.26
CA GLU A 38 20.51 -5.64 9.36
C GLU A 38 19.75 -5.63 10.68
N SER A 39 18.51 -5.12 10.67
CA SER A 39 17.72 -4.92 11.89
C SER A 39 16.76 -6.08 12.19
N GLY A 40 16.42 -6.90 11.19
CA GLY A 40 15.33 -7.85 11.25
C GLY A 40 13.94 -7.20 11.24
N LYS A 41 13.84 -5.88 10.99
CA LYS A 41 12.58 -5.15 10.93
C LYS A 41 11.72 -5.70 9.81
N VAL A 42 10.47 -6.01 10.14
CA VAL A 42 9.48 -6.55 9.21
C VAL A 42 8.51 -5.44 8.82
N LEU A 43 8.37 -5.20 7.52
CA LEU A 43 7.38 -4.28 6.96
C LEU A 43 6.53 -5.01 5.93
N ARG A 44 5.22 -4.75 5.92
CA ARG A 44 4.30 -5.27 4.91
C ARG A 44 3.83 -4.14 4.03
N LEU A 45 3.95 -4.34 2.72
CA LEU A 45 3.69 -3.35 1.70
C LEU A 45 2.72 -3.92 0.67
N ILE A 46 2.02 -3.02 -0.03
CA ILE A 46 1.08 -3.35 -1.09
C ILE A 46 1.61 -2.74 -2.38
N THR A 47 1.56 -3.48 -3.48
CA THR A 47 1.95 -2.98 -4.80
C THR A 47 1.41 -3.93 -5.89
N ASP A 48 1.62 -3.62 -7.17
CA ASP A 48 1.38 -4.55 -8.27
C ASP A 48 2.58 -5.51 -8.47
N ILE A 49 2.35 -6.65 -9.13
CA ILE A 49 3.37 -7.70 -9.21
C ILE A 49 4.63 -7.29 -10.00
N ASP A 50 4.50 -6.39 -10.98
CA ASP A 50 5.63 -5.93 -11.77
C ASP A 50 6.46 -4.91 -11.00
N SER A 51 5.81 -4.00 -10.28
CA SER A 51 6.44 -3.10 -9.32
C SER A 51 7.14 -3.88 -8.21
N PHE A 52 6.53 -4.95 -7.67
CA PHE A 52 7.20 -5.82 -6.69
C PHE A 52 8.52 -6.37 -7.22
N ARG A 53 8.54 -6.89 -8.45
CA ARG A 53 9.75 -7.46 -9.05
C ARG A 53 10.85 -6.40 -9.18
N ALA A 54 10.49 -5.18 -9.60
CA ALA A 54 11.43 -4.07 -9.71
C ALA A 54 12.00 -3.66 -8.33
N ILE A 55 11.14 -3.57 -7.30
CA ILE A 55 11.55 -3.25 -5.93
C ILE A 55 12.46 -4.36 -5.37
N GLN A 56 12.08 -5.62 -5.57
CA GLN A 56 12.85 -6.77 -5.10
C GLN A 56 14.25 -6.79 -5.72
N GLU A 57 14.38 -6.49 -7.02
CA GLU A 57 15.69 -6.42 -7.69
C GLU A 57 16.55 -5.27 -7.14
N GLN A 58 15.94 -4.11 -6.85
CA GLN A 58 16.63 -2.93 -6.33
C GLN A 58 17.13 -3.09 -4.89
N HIS A 59 16.41 -3.86 -4.06
CA HIS A 59 16.69 -4.00 -2.63
C HIS A 59 17.12 -5.42 -2.23
N GLN A 60 17.47 -6.27 -3.20
CA GLN A 60 17.84 -7.67 -2.96
C GLN A 60 19.03 -7.86 -2.02
N ASP A 61 19.89 -6.84 -1.88
CA ASP A 61 21.09 -6.87 -1.03
C ASP A 61 20.79 -6.45 0.42
N ASP A 62 19.77 -5.61 0.63
CA ASP A 62 19.46 -5.01 1.95
C ASP A 62 18.30 -5.72 2.65
N SER A 63 17.39 -6.35 1.89
CA SER A 63 16.14 -6.88 2.40
C SER A 63 15.73 -8.19 1.76
N ASP A 64 15.19 -9.09 2.56
CA ASP A 64 14.53 -10.31 2.09
C ASP A 64 13.04 -10.01 1.84
N MET A 65 12.66 -9.99 0.56
CA MET A 65 11.31 -9.66 0.12
C MET A 65 10.57 -10.87 -0.43
N VAL A 66 9.33 -11.09 0.03
CA VAL A 66 8.49 -12.21 -0.39
C VAL A 66 7.02 -11.79 -0.52
N ILE A 67 6.37 -12.16 -1.62
CA ILE A 67 4.92 -12.03 -1.75
C ILE A 67 4.26 -13.00 -0.77
N ILE A 68 3.39 -12.49 0.09
CA ILE A 68 2.68 -13.29 1.09
C ILE A 68 1.21 -13.51 0.73
N GLN A 69 0.62 -12.67 -0.14
CA GLN A 69 -0.77 -12.80 -0.56
C GLN A 69 -1.07 -12.01 -1.83
N ASP A 70 -1.87 -12.57 -2.74
CA ASP A 70 -2.54 -11.83 -3.82
C ASP A 70 -3.81 -11.14 -3.29
N ILE A 71 -4.10 -9.93 -3.75
CA ILE A 71 -5.29 -9.17 -3.36
C ILE A 71 -6.38 -9.33 -4.41
N VAL A 72 -7.36 -10.18 -4.11
CA VAL A 72 -8.55 -10.42 -4.94
C VAL A 72 -9.79 -10.58 -4.03
N PRO A 73 -10.91 -9.89 -4.29
CA PRO A 73 -11.18 -8.91 -5.36
C PRO A 73 -10.62 -7.51 -5.03
N ILE A 74 -10.71 -6.56 -5.98
CA ILE A 74 -10.47 -5.14 -5.67
C ILE A 74 -11.59 -4.63 -4.76
N THR A 75 -11.21 -4.16 -3.59
CA THR A 75 -12.12 -3.61 -2.59
C THR A 75 -12.06 -2.09 -2.56
N ASP A 76 -13.04 -1.46 -1.93
CA ASP A 76 -13.02 -0.01 -1.70
C ASP A 76 -11.82 0.39 -0.83
N THR A 77 -11.38 -0.49 0.07
CA THR A 77 -10.20 -0.30 0.91
C THR A 77 -8.92 -0.22 0.06
N LEU A 78 -8.77 -1.14 -0.90
CA LEU A 78 -7.65 -1.11 -1.84
C LEU A 78 -7.70 0.11 -2.77
N ALA A 79 -8.89 0.54 -3.20
CA ALA A 79 -9.05 1.75 -4.01
C ALA A 79 -8.63 3.02 -3.25
N ARG A 80 -8.99 3.13 -1.97
CA ARG A 80 -8.54 4.24 -1.10
C ARG A 80 -7.04 4.21 -0.86
N TRP A 81 -6.46 3.02 -0.70
CA TRP A 81 -5.01 2.86 -0.61
C TRP A 81 -4.30 3.39 -1.88
N ALA A 82 -4.78 3.02 -3.07
CA ALA A 82 -4.17 3.48 -4.33
C ALA A 82 -4.27 5.01 -4.52
N VAL A 83 -5.36 5.63 -4.05
CA VAL A 83 -5.47 7.10 -3.99
C VAL A 83 -4.39 7.68 -3.08
N ALA A 84 -4.27 7.15 -1.86
CA ALA A 84 -3.29 7.65 -0.90
C ALA A 84 -1.86 7.46 -1.40
N GLU A 85 -1.57 6.34 -2.07
CA GLU A 85 -0.28 6.08 -2.72
C GLU A 85 0.00 7.13 -3.82
N ASN A 86 -0.97 7.38 -4.70
CA ASN A 86 -0.82 8.37 -5.76
C ASN A 86 -0.61 9.79 -5.20
N MET A 87 -1.31 10.14 -4.12
CA MET A 87 -1.13 11.40 -3.42
C MET A 87 0.25 11.49 -2.77
N ALA A 88 0.73 10.43 -2.12
CA ALA A 88 2.05 10.37 -1.50
C ALA A 88 3.16 10.51 -2.54
N ALA A 89 3.02 9.91 -3.72
CA ALA A 89 3.96 10.07 -4.81
C ALA A 89 4.07 11.53 -5.31
N GLN A 90 3.00 12.33 -5.18
CA GLN A 90 2.97 13.74 -5.59
C GLN A 90 3.32 14.72 -4.46
N GLN A 91 3.01 14.35 -3.22
CA GLN A 91 3.10 15.19 -2.02
C GLN A 91 3.87 14.47 -0.91
N GLY A 92 5.02 13.88 -1.24
CA GLY A 92 5.79 12.98 -0.35
C GLY A 92 6.21 13.58 0.99
N ASP A 93 6.27 14.91 1.09
CA ASP A 93 6.62 15.61 2.33
C ASP A 93 5.39 15.98 3.20
N ASN A 94 4.17 15.70 2.72
CA ASN A 94 2.95 16.03 3.44
C ASN A 94 2.62 14.94 4.46
N ALA A 95 2.87 15.24 5.74
CA ALA A 95 2.64 14.34 6.86
C ALA A 95 1.19 13.79 6.93
N GLU A 96 0.19 14.58 6.53
CA GLU A 96 -1.20 14.09 6.51
C GLU A 96 -1.42 13.02 5.43
N VAL A 97 -0.76 13.18 4.28
CA VAL A 97 -0.83 12.21 3.17
C VAL A 97 -0.10 10.92 3.52
N LEU A 98 1.06 11.02 4.18
CA LEU A 98 1.80 9.86 4.67
C LEU A 98 1.00 9.09 5.74
N ALA A 99 0.39 9.81 6.69
CA ALA A 99 -0.48 9.19 7.70
C ALA A 99 -1.71 8.52 7.06
N ASP A 100 -2.28 9.10 6.01
CA ASP A 100 -3.37 8.51 5.26
C ASP A 100 -2.93 7.25 4.50
N LEU A 101 -1.75 7.25 3.88
CA LEU A 101 -1.16 6.08 3.24
C LEU A 101 -0.90 4.94 4.24
N GLU A 102 -0.31 5.24 5.40
CA GLU A 102 -0.07 4.25 6.45
C GLU A 102 -1.39 3.64 6.95
N ARG A 103 -2.39 4.50 7.20
CA ARG A 103 -3.73 4.08 7.63
C ARG A 103 -4.35 3.13 6.61
N TYR A 104 -4.41 3.52 5.34
CA TYR A 104 -5.04 2.67 4.31
C TYR A 104 -4.24 1.41 4.01
N THR A 105 -2.92 1.45 4.13
CA THR A 105 -2.07 0.25 4.07
C THR A 105 -2.49 -0.73 5.16
N ASN A 106 -2.61 -0.27 6.41
CA ASN A 106 -3.03 -1.10 7.53
C ASN A 106 -4.50 -1.56 7.43
N GLU A 107 -5.38 -0.80 6.80
CA GLU A 107 -6.75 -1.24 6.51
C GLU A 107 -6.79 -2.38 5.48
N VAL A 108 -6.02 -2.29 4.39
CA VAL A 108 -5.89 -3.37 3.41
C VAL A 108 -5.29 -4.62 4.06
N LEU A 109 -4.27 -4.48 4.91
CA LEU A 109 -3.69 -5.61 5.66
C LEU A 109 -4.74 -6.29 6.56
N LYS A 110 -5.53 -5.51 7.31
CA LYS A 110 -6.60 -6.05 8.17
C LYS A 110 -7.66 -6.79 7.37
N GLU A 111 -8.10 -6.21 6.26
CA GLU A 111 -9.11 -6.79 5.37
C GLU A 111 -8.62 -8.13 4.78
N ASN A 112 -7.33 -8.23 4.48
CA ASN A 112 -6.67 -9.44 3.98
C ASN A 112 -6.17 -10.38 5.09
N HIS A 113 -6.57 -10.16 6.35
CA HIS A 113 -6.20 -10.97 7.52
C HIS A 113 -4.68 -11.06 7.78
N GLN A 114 -3.94 -10.04 7.39
CA GLN A 114 -2.52 -9.89 7.66
C GLN A 114 -2.27 -9.11 8.95
N THR A 115 -1.10 -9.32 9.55
CA THR A 115 -0.64 -8.49 10.68
C THR A 115 -0.39 -7.07 10.19
N VAL A 116 -0.94 -6.07 10.88
CA VAL A 116 -0.68 -4.67 10.54
C VAL A 116 0.75 -4.28 10.84
N ASN A 117 1.24 -3.26 10.15
CA ASN A 117 2.51 -2.67 10.50
C ASN A 117 2.40 -1.99 11.87
N PRO A 118 3.46 -2.04 12.70
CA PRO A 118 3.52 -1.18 13.87
C PRO A 118 3.41 0.28 13.41
N PRO A 119 2.84 1.18 14.23
CA PRO A 119 2.94 2.60 13.94
C PRO A 119 4.42 2.95 13.75
N GLU A 120 4.73 3.87 12.83
CA GLU A 120 6.09 4.40 12.80
C GLU A 120 6.41 4.97 14.18
N SER A 121 7.34 4.31 14.88
CA SER A 121 7.96 4.88 16.06
C SER A 121 8.61 6.18 15.60
N THR A 122 8.09 7.31 16.07
CA THR A 122 8.87 8.54 16.12
C THR A 122 10.01 8.31 17.12
N ASP A 123 11.05 7.59 16.71
CA ASP A 123 12.31 7.57 17.42
C ASP A 123 13.05 8.87 17.05
N ASP A 124 12.66 9.95 17.74
CA ASP A 124 13.53 10.86 18.53
C ASP A 124 12.67 11.90 19.28
#